data_AF-A0A955AA75-F1
#
_entry.id   AF-A0A955AA75-F1
#
_cell.length_a   1.000
_cell.length_b   1.000
_cell.length_c   1.000
_cell.angle_alpha   90.00
_cell.angle_beta   90.00
_cell.angle_gamma   90.00
#
_symmetry.space_group_name_H-M   'P 1'
#
loop_
_entity.id
_entity.type
_entity.pdbx_description
1 polymer ?
#
loop_
_entity_poly.entity_id
_entity_poly.type
_entity_poly.pdbx_seq_one_letter_code
_entity_poly.pdbx_strand_id
1 'polypeptide(L)'
;LALTRQFNTNDRLSQQVGIAVSTTASGSIPDGATFTLSDGGRPVTFEFDVYSGVAPAIPAVQSGNVAVSIAANATRQEIALAIRNAINSPTVQSLLKISASLAGEMTNGTLSGDVRLTGGTVVQLHGQITTGTDGSFQFPANTFLLPVKWGAESGLGEDLGDSDRTRPQGALLLTGNTITNSLQYGIDVTAGNRDQSAIGGTVGNRPYPGAPIAFPTPNPNQLAPGVVIVSNIVASNVVGGIRIQGDAGVDAPAQIARVLNNTIYGVASGDTGILIENNATPTILNNIIANLATGISAPVGTSSVLGANVYQGNGTNTVNVGVGSFPELLAANEPLFVDVNNRRFYLAPGSQAIDSSLEALQERPAIAQVKNAIGLPASPMLAPDLDVTGQRRVDDPSVNSPAGMGGNVFKDRGAVDRSDFLPLNAVILQPQDNDAALLDSDRNTTTIQLTQGTLSYFSILLQDNNGTGPDPATVVAAAVGLTENGRLLTEGVDYLVGYNANSRTVRLTPQAGIWRTDSVYEITFNNLDRFELSTSAGSALSDGDRFSLDDAAGTHVFEFDNNGTANTAGATLVPFESSMSAYEVAAHLRAAINTAGLGLVASM
;
A
#
# COMPACT_ATOMS: atom_id res chain seq x y z
N LEU A 1 20.55 7.50 10.29
CA LEU A 1 19.48 7.29 9.31
C LEU A 1 18.77 6.03 9.73
N ALA A 2 17.50 6.12 10.14
CA ALA A 2 16.78 5.00 10.73
C ALA A 2 15.93 4.30 9.66
N LEU A 3 16.02 2.98 9.60
CA LEU A 3 15.00 2.15 8.96
C LEU A 3 13.65 2.46 9.64
N THR A 4 12.61 2.74 8.86
CA THR A 4 11.29 3.08 9.41
C THR A 4 10.60 1.86 10.02
N ARG A 5 10.90 0.64 9.53
CA ARG A 5 10.45 -0.65 10.08
C ARG A 5 11.49 -1.74 9.80
N GLN A 6 11.76 -2.59 10.79
CA GLN A 6 12.63 -3.75 10.67
C GLN A 6 11.87 -4.98 11.17
N PHE A 7 11.97 -6.08 10.43
CA PHE A 7 11.44 -7.38 10.81
C PHE A 7 12.61 -8.37 10.84
N ASN A 8 12.79 -9.06 11.96
CA ASN A 8 13.79 -10.10 12.07
C ASN A 8 13.09 -11.45 12.25
N THR A 9 13.31 -12.38 11.34
CA THR A 9 12.69 -13.72 11.38
C THR A 9 13.14 -14.56 12.58
N ASN A 10 14.22 -14.14 13.25
CA ASN A 10 14.68 -14.74 14.51
C ASN A 10 14.09 -14.06 15.75
N ASP A 11 13.30 -12.99 15.60
CA ASP A 11 12.56 -12.41 16.72
C ASP A 11 11.56 -13.46 17.19
N ARG A 12 11.89 -14.10 18.31
CA ARG A 12 10.99 -15.06 18.93
C ARG A 12 9.88 -14.27 19.59
N LEU A 13 8.63 -14.60 19.30
CA LEU A 13 7.47 -14.17 20.10
C LEU A 13 7.57 -14.61 21.59
N SER A 14 8.64 -15.31 22.00
CA SER A 14 8.90 -15.79 23.36
C SER A 14 9.99 -15.03 24.13
N GLN A 15 10.72 -14.09 23.50
CA GLN A 15 11.70 -13.28 24.22
C GLN A 15 11.00 -12.05 24.79
N GLN A 16 10.77 -12.08 26.09
CA GLN A 16 10.09 -11.02 26.82
C GLN A 16 10.99 -10.53 27.94
N VAL A 17 10.96 -9.24 28.21
CA VAL A 17 11.58 -8.66 29.40
C VAL A 17 10.53 -8.04 30.30
N GLY A 18 10.83 -7.98 31.59
CA GLY A 18 9.92 -7.48 32.59
C GLY A 18 10.64 -6.86 33.76
N ILE A 19 9.86 -6.20 34.61
CA ILE A 19 10.33 -5.54 35.81
C ILE A 19 9.72 -6.27 36.99
N ALA A 20 10.53 -7.00 37.76
CA ALA A 20 10.10 -7.55 39.04
C ALA A 20 10.34 -6.52 40.14
N VAL A 21 9.31 -6.20 40.92
CA VAL A 21 9.46 -5.35 42.11
C VAL A 21 10.20 -6.16 43.18
N SER A 22 11.32 -5.65 43.72
CA SER A 22 12.12 -6.35 44.73
C SER A 22 11.31 -6.71 45.98
N THR A 23 11.69 -7.79 46.66
CA THR A 23 11.11 -8.16 47.97
C THR A 23 11.34 -7.10 49.04
N THR A 24 12.38 -6.28 48.88
CA THR A 24 12.73 -5.17 49.78
C THR A 24 12.05 -3.84 49.43
N ALA A 25 11.24 -3.76 48.37
CA ALA A 25 10.70 -2.49 47.87
C ALA A 25 9.57 -1.90 48.74
N SER A 26 8.73 -2.74 49.36
CA SER A 26 7.55 -2.28 50.09
C SER A 26 7.96 -1.41 51.29
N GLY A 27 7.43 -0.19 51.36
CA GLY A 27 7.76 0.78 52.41
C GLY A 27 9.19 1.34 52.40
N SER A 28 10.00 1.02 51.39
CA SER A 28 11.43 1.36 51.35
C SER A 28 11.86 2.19 50.15
N ILE A 29 10.95 2.41 49.18
CA ILE A 29 11.22 3.30 48.03
C ILE A 29 11.20 4.75 48.56
N PRO A 30 12.32 5.49 48.48
CA PRO A 30 12.34 6.90 48.82
C PRO A 30 11.66 7.71 47.71
N ASP A 31 11.06 8.82 48.11
CA ASP A 31 10.55 9.83 47.18
C ASP A 31 11.68 10.35 46.28
N GLY A 32 11.39 10.57 45.00
CA GLY A 32 12.37 11.00 43.99
C GLY A 32 13.27 9.88 43.45
N ALA A 33 13.06 8.62 43.83
CA ALA A 33 13.79 7.50 43.24
C ALA A 33 13.44 7.34 41.75
N THR A 34 14.46 7.13 40.89
CA THR A 34 14.24 7.07 39.44
C THR A 34 14.67 5.76 38.79
N PHE A 35 14.07 5.44 37.65
CA PHE A 35 14.56 4.45 36.69
C PHE A 35 14.30 4.93 35.26
N THR A 36 15.00 4.38 34.29
CA THR A 36 14.89 4.78 32.88
C THR A 36 14.47 3.62 32.00
N LEU A 37 13.71 3.94 30.95
CA LEU A 37 13.34 3.01 29.88
C LEU A 37 13.54 3.68 28.52
N SER A 38 14.00 2.93 27.52
CA SER A 38 14.15 3.39 26.13
C SER A 38 13.77 2.30 25.14
N ASP A 39 13.04 2.66 24.07
CA ASP A 39 12.72 1.81 22.92
C ASP A 39 13.79 1.87 21.80
N GLY A 40 15.01 2.29 22.15
CA GLY A 40 16.10 2.56 21.20
C GLY A 40 16.25 4.04 20.86
N GLY A 41 15.31 4.89 21.30
CA GLY A 41 15.38 6.34 21.25
C GLY A 41 16.03 6.97 22.50
N ARG A 42 15.67 8.24 22.77
CA ARG A 42 16.07 8.92 24.01
C ARG A 42 15.38 8.26 25.20
N PRO A 43 16.11 7.89 26.28
CA PRO A 43 15.49 7.30 27.46
C PRO A 43 14.48 8.23 28.11
N VAL A 44 13.36 7.66 28.55
CA VAL A 44 12.37 8.31 29.40
C VAL A 44 12.66 7.95 30.85
N THR A 45 12.73 8.97 31.70
CA THR A 45 12.97 8.82 33.14
C THR A 45 11.65 8.76 33.87
N PHE A 46 11.47 7.71 34.66
CA PHE A 46 10.36 7.52 35.58
C PHE A 46 10.83 7.85 37.00
N GLU A 47 10.01 8.55 37.77
CA GLU A 47 10.30 9.00 39.13
C GLU A 47 9.18 8.56 40.06
N PHE A 48 9.53 7.89 41.17
CA PHE A 48 8.58 7.51 42.21
C PHE A 48 8.20 8.73 43.04
N ASP A 49 6.89 8.97 43.10
CA ASP A 49 6.25 10.03 43.88
C ASP A 49 5.52 9.38 45.07
N VAL A 50 6.14 9.45 46.26
CA VAL A 50 5.78 8.63 47.43
C VAL A 50 4.97 9.44 48.45
N TYR A 51 3.75 9.02 48.74
CA TYR A 51 2.82 9.80 49.58
C TYR A 51 2.25 9.11 50.83
N SER A 52 1.93 9.87 51.90
CA SER A 52 1.37 9.32 53.15
C SER A 52 -0.15 9.59 53.33
N GLY A 53 -0.96 8.54 53.21
CA GLY A 53 -2.35 8.43 53.73
C GLY A 53 -3.46 9.22 53.01
N VAL A 54 -3.17 10.41 52.48
CA VAL A 54 -4.02 11.20 51.59
C VAL A 54 -3.06 11.82 50.59
N ALA A 55 -3.29 11.67 49.27
CA ALA A 55 -2.44 12.27 48.24
C ALA A 55 -2.10 13.74 48.64
N PRO A 56 -0.87 14.03 49.10
CA PRO A 56 -0.45 15.36 49.43
C PRO A 56 -0.43 16.15 48.13
N ALA A 57 -0.50 17.48 48.25
CA ALA A 57 0.00 18.34 47.21
C ALA A 57 1.48 17.96 46.92
N ILE A 58 1.67 17.13 45.90
CA ILE A 58 2.85 16.85 45.09
C ILE A 58 4.19 17.29 45.73
N PRO A 59 5.06 16.38 46.20
CA PRO A 59 6.49 16.56 45.99
C PRO A 59 6.73 16.62 44.47
N ALA A 60 7.28 17.73 43.98
CA ALA A 60 7.36 17.98 42.53
C ALA A 60 8.28 16.96 41.85
N VAL A 61 7.67 15.99 41.15
CA VAL A 61 8.36 15.20 40.12
C VAL A 61 9.17 16.15 39.26
N GLN A 62 10.45 15.87 39.10
CA GLN A 62 11.35 16.77 38.41
C GLN A 62 10.85 17.01 36.98
N SER A 63 10.89 18.27 36.53
CA SER A 63 10.44 18.64 35.19
C SER A 63 11.11 17.76 34.12
N GLY A 64 10.31 17.03 33.35
CA GLY A 64 10.76 16.10 32.32
C GLY A 64 10.68 14.62 32.71
N ASN A 65 10.46 14.31 33.99
CA ASN A 65 10.27 12.94 34.48
C ASN A 65 8.78 12.54 34.45
N VAL A 66 8.54 11.24 34.36
CA VAL A 66 7.20 10.64 34.41
C VAL A 66 6.91 10.14 35.82
N ALA A 67 5.82 10.60 36.41
CA ALA A 67 5.42 10.23 37.76
C ALA A 67 5.00 8.76 37.87
N VAL A 68 5.50 8.08 38.90
CA VAL A 68 5.03 6.77 39.37
C VAL A 68 4.53 6.94 40.81
N SER A 69 3.28 7.39 40.95
CA SER A 69 2.72 7.72 42.26
C SER A 69 2.35 6.46 43.06
N ILE A 70 2.90 6.34 44.27
CA ILE A 70 2.69 5.21 45.18
C ILE A 70 2.49 5.68 46.62
N ALA A 71 1.68 4.95 47.41
CA ALA A 71 1.59 5.20 48.84
C ALA A 71 2.91 4.79 49.54
N ALA A 72 3.26 5.48 50.63
CA ALA A 72 4.47 5.22 51.43
C ALA A 72 4.52 3.80 52.00
N ASN A 73 3.37 3.12 52.14
CA ASN A 73 3.25 1.74 52.56
C ASN A 73 2.78 0.80 51.43
N ALA A 74 2.93 1.21 50.16
CA ALA A 74 2.47 0.42 49.02
C ALA A 74 3.07 -0.98 49.02
N THR A 75 2.20 -1.97 48.78
CA THR A 75 2.57 -3.36 48.54
C THR A 75 3.32 -3.50 47.21
N ARG A 76 4.03 -4.62 47.03
CA ARG A 76 4.75 -4.89 45.76
C ARG A 76 3.81 -4.96 44.56
N GLN A 77 2.58 -5.43 44.75
CA GLN A 77 1.56 -5.44 43.72
C GLN A 77 1.14 -4.01 43.35
N GLU A 78 0.89 -3.14 44.33
CA GLU A 78 0.52 -1.74 44.09
C GLU A 78 1.64 -0.96 43.40
N ILE A 79 2.90 -1.23 43.76
CA ILE A 79 4.07 -0.65 43.08
C ILE A 79 4.13 -1.13 41.62
N ALA A 80 3.98 -2.43 41.36
CA ALA A 80 3.98 -2.98 40.00
C ALA A 80 2.84 -2.39 39.15
N LEU A 81 1.65 -2.23 39.75
CA LEU A 81 0.49 -1.59 39.14
C LEU A 81 0.75 -0.13 38.77
N ALA A 82 1.36 0.64 39.67
CA ALA A 82 1.72 2.03 39.43
C ALA A 82 2.72 2.17 38.28
N ILE A 83 3.75 1.31 38.24
CA ILE A 83 4.73 1.26 37.14
C ILE A 83 4.04 0.95 35.81
N ARG A 84 3.20 -0.09 35.77
CA ARG A 84 2.43 -0.45 34.56
C ARG A 84 1.56 0.72 34.08
N ASN A 85 0.84 1.37 34.99
CA ASN A 85 -0.02 2.52 34.66
C ASN A 85 0.77 3.70 34.11
N ALA A 86 1.92 4.01 34.71
CA ALA A 86 2.79 5.08 34.23
C ALA A 86 3.27 4.79 32.80
N ILE A 87 3.71 3.56 32.52
CA ILE A 87 4.14 3.13 31.18
C ILE A 87 3.00 3.22 30.15
N ASN A 88 1.80 2.81 30.51
CA ASN A 88 0.64 2.85 29.63
C ASN A 88 -0.05 4.23 29.56
N SER A 89 0.48 5.26 30.24
CA SER A 89 -0.11 6.59 30.24
C SER A 89 -0.04 7.24 28.84
N PRO A 90 -1.01 8.07 28.43
CA PRO A 90 -0.99 8.74 27.13
C PRO A 90 0.30 9.54 26.87
N THR A 91 0.85 10.15 27.93
CA THR A 91 2.12 10.88 27.87
C THR A 91 3.27 9.96 27.49
N VAL A 92 3.41 8.81 28.15
CA VAL A 92 4.48 7.85 27.81
C VAL A 92 4.23 7.21 26.45
N GLN A 93 3.00 6.86 26.09
CA GLN A 93 2.69 6.29 24.77
C GLN A 93 3.01 7.24 23.59
N SER A 94 3.11 8.55 23.85
CA SER A 94 3.59 9.52 22.87
C SER A 94 5.12 9.50 22.68
N LEU A 95 5.87 9.06 23.71
CA LEU A 95 7.33 9.10 23.78
C LEU A 95 7.98 7.73 23.55
N LEU A 96 7.42 6.66 24.11
CA LEU A 96 7.86 5.28 23.99
C LEU A 96 6.77 4.45 23.32
N LYS A 97 7.14 3.62 22.35
CA LYS A 97 6.22 2.70 21.66
C LYS A 97 6.24 1.30 22.28
N ILE A 98 6.06 1.24 23.59
CA ILE A 98 5.96 0.00 24.37
C ILE A 98 4.66 -0.03 25.16
N SER A 99 4.17 -1.22 25.50
CA SER A 99 3.06 -1.38 26.45
C SER A 99 3.46 -2.29 27.61
N ALA A 100 2.73 -2.19 28.72
CA ALA A 100 2.98 -2.99 29.91
C ALA A 100 1.72 -3.72 30.40
N SER A 101 1.88 -4.92 30.94
CA SER A 101 0.82 -5.67 31.62
C SER A 101 1.33 -6.25 32.94
N LEU A 102 0.45 -6.66 33.85
CA LEU A 102 0.84 -7.50 34.99
C LEU A 102 0.59 -8.98 34.70
N ALA A 103 1.46 -9.85 35.22
CA ALA A 103 1.22 -11.28 35.18
C ALA A 103 -0.08 -11.63 35.94
N GLY A 104 -1.01 -12.33 35.30
CA GLY A 104 -2.31 -12.70 35.90
C GLY A 104 -3.38 -11.60 35.87
N GLU A 105 -3.13 -10.49 35.17
CA GLU A 105 -4.12 -9.43 34.98
C GLU A 105 -5.30 -9.93 34.11
N MET A 106 -6.49 -10.05 34.72
CA MET A 106 -7.75 -10.14 33.97
C MET A 106 -8.40 -8.75 33.94
N THR A 107 -8.46 -8.12 32.78
CA THR A 107 -9.35 -6.97 32.55
C THR A 107 -10.78 -7.46 32.55
N ASN A 108 -11.44 -7.47 33.71
CA ASN A 108 -12.88 -7.74 33.77
C ASN A 108 -13.64 -6.44 33.50
N GLY A 109 -14.36 -6.40 32.37
CA GLY A 109 -15.37 -5.39 32.12
C GLY A 109 -16.39 -5.38 33.25
N THR A 110 -16.72 -4.19 33.74
CA THR A 110 -17.74 -3.84 34.73
C THR A 110 -18.62 -4.98 35.24
N LEU A 111 -18.25 -5.59 36.37
CA LEU A 111 -19.18 -6.22 37.29
C LEU A 111 -18.82 -5.76 38.72
N SER A 112 -19.77 -5.05 39.30
CA SER A 112 -19.70 -4.37 40.58
C SER A 112 -19.43 -5.32 41.75
N GLY A 113 -18.56 -4.88 42.67
CA GLY A 113 -18.46 -5.42 44.03
C GLY A 113 -17.24 -6.30 44.25
N ASP A 114 -16.23 -5.72 44.92
CA ASP A 114 -15.00 -6.33 45.44
C ASP A 114 -13.82 -6.40 44.44
N VAL A 115 -13.15 -5.24 44.27
CA VAL A 115 -11.91 -5.08 43.48
C VAL A 115 -10.76 -5.73 44.25
N ARG A 116 -10.56 -7.03 44.07
CA ARG A 116 -9.33 -7.69 44.50
C ARG A 116 -8.27 -7.48 43.41
N LEU A 117 -7.19 -6.75 43.72
CA LEU A 117 -6.03 -6.59 42.83
C LEU A 117 -5.43 -7.97 42.51
N THR A 118 -5.74 -8.54 41.35
CA THR A 118 -5.28 -9.88 40.92
C THR A 118 -4.00 -9.86 40.07
N GLY A 119 -3.33 -8.71 39.96
CA GLY A 119 -2.06 -8.58 39.23
C GLY A 119 -0.85 -9.05 40.06
N GLY A 120 0.10 -9.72 39.41
CA GLY A 120 1.36 -10.19 40.01
C GLY A 120 2.35 -9.05 40.30
N THR A 121 3.48 -9.36 40.95
CA THR A 121 4.55 -8.39 41.31
C THR A 121 5.54 -8.14 40.17
N VAL A 122 5.20 -8.58 38.96
CA VAL A 122 6.06 -8.51 37.78
C VAL A 122 5.31 -7.77 36.67
N VAL A 123 5.91 -6.68 36.22
CA VAL A 123 5.47 -5.90 35.06
C VAL A 123 6.07 -6.55 33.82
N GLN A 124 5.22 -7.10 32.98
CA GLN A 124 5.56 -7.61 31.66
C GLN A 124 5.63 -6.45 30.67
N LEU A 125 6.74 -6.30 29.96
CA LEU A 125 6.91 -5.27 28.93
C LEU A 125 6.75 -5.89 27.54
N HIS A 126 6.08 -5.16 26.66
CA HIS A 126 5.81 -5.56 25.29
C HIS A 126 6.39 -4.51 24.34
N GLY A 127 7.19 -4.98 23.39
CA GLY A 127 7.97 -4.13 22.48
C GLY A 127 9.48 -4.17 22.78
N GLN A 128 10.27 -3.50 21.95
CA GLN A 128 11.71 -3.39 22.16
C GLN A 128 11.98 -2.41 23.30
N ILE A 129 12.75 -2.84 24.31
CA ILE A 129 12.97 -2.04 25.50
C ILE A 129 14.35 -2.29 26.13
N THR A 130 14.96 -1.20 26.58
CA THR A 130 16.27 -1.12 27.21
C THR A 130 16.17 -0.20 28.42
N THR A 131 17.12 -0.25 29.36
CA THR A 131 17.15 0.66 30.51
C THR A 131 18.07 1.87 30.27
N GLY A 132 18.84 1.89 29.18
CA GLY A 132 19.78 2.96 28.85
C GLY A 132 20.19 2.96 27.37
N THR A 133 21.10 3.87 27.00
CA THR A 133 21.56 4.04 25.60
C THR A 133 22.53 2.97 25.11
N ASP A 134 23.01 2.11 26.01
CA ASP A 134 23.94 1.02 25.72
C ASP A 134 23.23 -0.26 25.26
N GLY A 135 21.90 -0.23 25.14
CA GLY A 135 21.09 -1.36 24.72
C GLY A 135 20.90 -2.43 25.80
N SER A 136 21.45 -2.23 27.00
CA SER A 136 21.31 -3.18 28.09
C SER A 136 19.93 -3.06 28.77
N PHE A 137 19.41 -4.18 29.28
CA PHE A 137 18.23 -4.20 30.15
C PHE A 137 18.67 -4.67 31.54
N GLN A 138 19.19 -3.70 32.31
CA GLN A 138 19.72 -3.87 33.66
C GLN A 138 19.36 -2.66 34.51
N PHE A 139 18.91 -2.89 35.74
CA PHE A 139 18.72 -1.82 36.70
C PHE A 139 19.95 -1.72 37.63
N PRO A 140 20.39 -0.51 37.99
CA PRO A 140 21.41 -0.32 39.02
C PRO A 140 21.08 -1.06 40.32
N ALA A 141 22.10 -1.48 41.07
CA ALA A 141 21.94 -2.28 42.29
C ALA A 141 21.13 -1.57 43.41
N ASN A 142 20.92 -0.26 43.31
CA ASN A 142 20.12 0.56 44.22
C ASN A 142 18.68 0.83 43.72
N THR A 143 18.29 0.31 42.57
CA THR A 143 16.91 0.38 42.10
C THR A 143 16.14 -0.79 42.71
N PHE A 144 15.00 -0.52 43.35
CA PHE A 144 14.11 -1.52 43.97
C PHE A 144 13.42 -2.46 42.95
N LEU A 145 13.99 -2.57 41.75
CA LEU A 145 13.49 -3.24 40.57
C LEU A 145 14.55 -4.21 40.07
N LEU A 146 14.12 -5.40 39.69
CA LEU A 146 14.97 -6.45 39.16
C LEU A 146 14.56 -6.72 37.71
N PRO A 147 15.50 -6.81 36.75
CA PRO A 147 15.18 -7.18 35.39
C PRO A 147 14.79 -8.65 35.35
N VAL A 148 13.64 -8.95 34.75
CA VAL A 148 13.21 -10.31 34.41
C VAL A 148 13.41 -10.49 32.92
N LYS A 149 14.00 -11.62 32.52
CA LYS A 149 14.19 -11.98 31.12
C LYS A 149 13.65 -13.39 30.94
N TRP A 150 12.58 -13.51 30.15
CA TRP A 150 12.01 -14.80 29.78
C TRP A 150 12.58 -15.25 28.44
N GLY A 151 12.81 -16.55 28.31
CA GLY A 151 13.47 -17.12 27.13
C GLY A 151 14.99 -16.89 27.07
N ALA A 152 15.60 -16.49 28.19
CA ALA A 152 17.05 -16.40 28.39
C ALA A 152 17.47 -17.33 29.55
N GLU A 153 18.53 -18.11 29.37
CA GLU A 153 19.05 -18.96 30.45
C GLU A 153 19.74 -18.10 31.51
N SER A 154 19.29 -18.24 32.76
CA SER A 154 19.91 -17.58 33.93
C SER A 154 21.10 -18.36 34.52
N GLY A 155 21.38 -19.57 34.00
CA GLY A 155 22.47 -20.44 34.41
C GLY A 155 22.69 -21.60 33.44
N LEU A 156 23.79 -22.35 33.60
CA LEU A 156 24.05 -23.57 32.82
C LEU A 156 23.08 -24.69 33.21
N GLY A 157 22.23 -25.12 32.28
CA GLY A 157 21.50 -26.38 32.40
C GLY A 157 20.13 -26.34 33.09
N GLU A 158 19.57 -25.15 33.34
CA GLU A 158 18.23 -25.02 33.89
C GLU A 158 17.25 -24.58 32.78
N ASP A 159 16.38 -25.50 32.38
CA ASP A 159 15.17 -25.35 31.55
C ASP A 159 15.31 -24.99 30.06
N LEU A 160 15.79 -25.95 29.25
CA LEU A 160 15.36 -26.13 27.85
C LEU A 160 15.30 -27.61 27.40
N GLY A 161 15.39 -28.57 28.34
CA GLY A 161 15.45 -30.01 28.02
C GLY A 161 14.09 -30.61 27.60
N ASP A 162 13.01 -30.03 28.07
CA ASP A 162 11.62 -30.47 27.87
C ASP A 162 10.72 -29.40 27.22
N SER A 163 11.21 -28.17 27.03
CA SER A 163 10.56 -27.19 26.17
C SER A 163 10.53 -27.72 24.74
N ASP A 164 9.34 -27.74 24.17
CA ASP A 164 9.00 -28.29 22.87
C ASP A 164 10.09 -28.01 21.82
N ARG A 165 10.72 -29.08 21.30
CA ARG A 165 11.88 -29.03 20.39
C ARG A 165 11.48 -28.67 18.95
N THR A 166 10.21 -28.32 18.75
CA THR A 166 9.73 -27.76 17.50
C THR A 166 10.40 -26.40 17.33
N ARG A 167 11.29 -26.31 16.34
CA ARG A 167 11.88 -25.03 15.92
C ARG A 167 11.06 -24.54 14.74
N PRO A 168 9.93 -23.83 14.96
CA PRO A 168 9.21 -23.22 13.86
C PRO A 168 10.14 -22.20 13.20
N GLN A 169 10.47 -22.44 11.93
CA GLN A 169 11.10 -21.43 11.11
C GLN A 169 9.98 -20.48 10.67
N GLY A 170 10.01 -19.24 11.17
CA GLY A 170 9.06 -18.22 10.73
C GLY A 170 9.23 -17.95 9.23
N ALA A 171 8.12 -17.72 8.54
CA ALA A 171 8.11 -17.25 7.15
C ALA A 171 7.72 -15.77 7.14
N LEU A 172 8.52 -14.94 6.48
CA LEU A 172 8.19 -13.54 6.24
C LEU A 172 7.65 -13.40 4.81
N LEU A 173 6.41 -12.89 4.70
CA LEU A 173 5.75 -12.61 3.44
C LEU A 173 5.58 -11.09 3.32
N LEU A 174 6.22 -10.49 2.31
CA LEU A 174 5.98 -9.12 1.88
C LEU A 174 5.06 -9.17 0.67
N THR A 175 3.78 -8.89 0.88
CA THR A 175 2.74 -8.97 -0.14
C THR A 175 1.98 -7.65 -0.31
N GLY A 176 1.71 -7.26 -1.56
CA GLY A 176 0.76 -6.18 -1.85
C GLY A 176 1.20 -4.78 -1.42
N ASN A 177 2.51 -4.52 -1.31
CA ASN A 177 3.00 -3.22 -0.86
C ASN A 177 3.38 -2.31 -2.04
N THR A 178 3.16 -1.01 -1.87
CA THR A 178 3.75 0.02 -2.74
C THR A 178 4.83 0.77 -1.96
N ILE A 179 6.08 0.63 -2.39
CA ILE A 179 7.27 1.21 -1.74
C ILE A 179 7.98 2.12 -2.74
N THR A 180 8.01 3.42 -2.43
CA THR A 180 8.60 4.42 -3.33
C THR A 180 9.45 5.46 -2.61
N ASN A 181 10.36 6.09 -3.36
CA ASN A 181 11.21 7.21 -2.91
C ASN A 181 12.09 6.92 -1.69
N SER A 182 12.55 5.67 -1.58
CA SER A 182 13.57 5.32 -0.59
C SER A 182 14.93 5.90 -1.02
N LEU A 183 15.68 6.44 -0.05
CA LEU A 183 17.04 6.93 -0.29
C LEU A 183 18.03 5.79 -0.60
N GLN A 184 17.69 4.55 -0.22
CA GLN A 184 18.48 3.35 -0.50
C GLN A 184 17.68 2.39 -1.39
N TYR A 185 17.66 1.10 -1.04
CA TYR A 185 16.76 0.12 -1.64
C TYR A 185 15.35 0.29 -1.07
N GLY A 186 14.34 -0.03 -1.88
CA GLY A 186 12.95 -0.09 -1.39
C GLY A 186 12.75 -1.26 -0.42
N ILE A 187 13.31 -2.43 -0.74
CA ILE A 187 13.31 -3.60 0.14
C ILE A 187 14.76 -4.04 0.35
N ASP A 188 15.22 -4.07 1.59
CA ASP A 188 16.54 -4.60 1.94
C ASP A 188 16.37 -5.87 2.80
N VAL A 189 16.83 -7.00 2.25
CA VAL A 189 16.82 -8.30 2.89
C VAL A 189 18.26 -8.64 3.20
N THR A 190 18.63 -8.61 4.47
CA THR A 190 19.99 -8.91 4.92
C THR A 190 20.02 -10.10 5.86
N ALA A 191 21.18 -10.77 5.93
CA ALA A 191 21.44 -11.72 7.00
C ALA A 191 21.33 -11.03 8.36
N GLY A 192 20.66 -11.67 9.33
CA GLY A 192 20.60 -11.20 10.70
C GLY A 192 21.94 -11.34 11.44
N ASN A 193 22.13 -10.59 12.52
CA ASN A 193 23.34 -10.67 13.34
C ASN A 193 23.51 -12.07 13.93
N ARG A 194 24.63 -12.73 13.61
CA ARG A 194 25.07 -13.96 14.29
C ARG A 194 25.66 -13.70 15.67
N ASP A 195 26.05 -12.46 15.95
CA ASP A 195 26.63 -12.04 17.22
C ASP A 195 25.58 -11.26 18.01
N GLN A 196 25.07 -11.86 19.10
CA GLN A 196 24.24 -11.17 20.10
C GLN A 196 24.98 -11.01 21.43
N SER A 197 26.31 -10.81 21.40
CA SER A 197 27.13 -10.55 22.60
C SER A 197 26.62 -9.39 23.44
N ALA A 198 25.90 -8.44 22.83
CA ALA A 198 25.18 -7.36 23.50
C ALA A 198 24.09 -7.83 24.49
N ILE A 199 23.57 -9.06 24.33
CA ILE A 199 22.56 -9.67 25.22
C ILE A 199 23.24 -10.44 26.38
N GLY A 200 24.53 -10.76 26.24
CA GLY A 200 25.39 -11.37 27.27
C GLY A 200 26.57 -12.14 26.67
N GLY A 201 27.75 -12.05 27.30
CA GLY A 201 29.01 -12.61 26.78
C GLY A 201 29.02 -14.13 26.52
N THR A 202 28.13 -14.89 27.16
CA THR A 202 27.99 -16.35 26.95
C THR A 202 27.01 -16.73 25.83
N VAL A 203 26.23 -15.77 25.32
CA VAL A 203 25.20 -15.95 24.29
C VAL A 203 25.72 -15.54 22.91
N GLY A 204 26.58 -14.51 22.84
CA GLY A 204 27.12 -13.95 21.58
C GLY A 204 27.87 -14.92 20.67
N ASN A 205 28.47 -15.98 21.23
CA ASN A 205 29.24 -16.98 20.47
C ASN A 205 28.45 -18.25 20.11
N ARG A 206 27.13 -18.30 20.34
CA ARG A 206 26.33 -19.50 20.06
C ARG A 206 25.81 -19.51 18.61
N PRO A 207 25.71 -20.66 17.93
CA PRO A 207 25.07 -20.75 16.63
C PRO A 207 23.58 -20.39 16.74
N TYR A 208 23.17 -19.28 16.13
CA TYR A 208 21.77 -18.90 16.02
C TYR A 208 21.08 -19.72 14.92
N PRO A 209 19.80 -20.10 15.11
CA PRO A 209 19.06 -20.83 14.08
C PRO A 209 19.05 -20.02 12.77
N GLY A 210 19.34 -20.72 11.68
CA GLY A 210 19.56 -20.16 10.35
C GLY A 210 20.37 -21.12 9.48
N ALA A 211 21.31 -21.86 10.08
CA ALA A 211 21.98 -22.96 9.40
C ALA A 211 20.99 -24.09 9.06
N PRO A 212 21.05 -24.69 7.86
CA PRO A 212 20.21 -25.82 7.51
C PRO A 212 20.51 -26.99 8.46
N ILE A 213 19.47 -27.67 8.92
CA ILE A 213 19.65 -28.87 9.74
C ILE A 213 20.16 -30.00 8.84
N ALA A 214 21.27 -30.62 9.24
CA ALA A 214 21.75 -31.83 8.58
C ALA A 214 20.81 -32.99 8.89
N PHE A 215 20.03 -33.40 7.89
CA PHE A 215 19.22 -34.62 7.93
C PHE A 215 20.01 -35.80 7.34
N PRO A 216 19.56 -37.05 7.52
CA PRO A 216 20.12 -38.21 6.80
C PRO A 216 20.11 -38.01 5.27
N THR A 217 19.15 -37.22 4.76
CA THR A 217 19.14 -36.71 3.39
C THR A 217 20.06 -35.48 3.29
N PRO A 218 21.13 -35.53 2.48
CA PRO A 218 22.07 -34.43 2.35
C PRO A 218 21.43 -33.15 1.78
N ASN A 219 21.82 -31.99 2.33
CA ASN A 219 21.58 -30.67 1.76
C ASN A 219 22.93 -30.02 1.39
N PRO A 220 23.61 -30.51 0.33
CA PRO A 220 25.00 -30.13 0.04
C PRO A 220 25.16 -28.65 -0.33
N ASN A 221 24.08 -28.03 -0.82
CA ASN A 221 24.05 -26.62 -1.22
C ASN A 221 23.59 -25.71 -0.08
N GLN A 222 23.41 -26.24 1.13
CA GLN A 222 23.00 -25.50 2.32
C GLN A 222 21.74 -24.65 2.11
N LEU A 223 20.80 -25.14 1.28
CA LEU A 223 19.61 -24.38 0.91
C LEU A 223 18.68 -24.20 2.12
N ALA A 224 18.21 -22.97 2.33
CA ALA A 224 17.24 -22.65 3.38
C ALA A 224 16.11 -21.78 2.81
N PRO A 225 14.85 -21.98 3.24
CA PRO A 225 13.77 -21.06 2.90
C PRO A 225 14.09 -19.62 3.34
N GLY A 226 13.77 -18.65 2.48
CA GLY A 226 13.94 -17.23 2.74
C GLY A 226 12.62 -16.45 2.77
N VAL A 227 12.76 -15.13 2.69
CA VAL A 227 11.62 -14.21 2.55
C VAL A 227 10.87 -14.46 1.24
N VAL A 228 9.55 -14.27 1.25
CA VAL A 228 8.70 -14.26 0.06
C VAL A 228 8.27 -12.83 -0.22
N ILE A 229 8.59 -12.31 -1.40
CA ILE A 229 8.27 -10.95 -1.85
C ILE A 229 7.36 -11.10 -3.07
N VAL A 230 6.08 -10.78 -2.92
CA VAL A 230 5.04 -11.04 -3.93
C VAL A 230 4.11 -9.86 -4.18
N SER A 231 3.78 -9.57 -5.43
CA SER A 231 2.79 -8.52 -5.78
C SER A 231 3.11 -7.15 -5.17
N ASN A 232 4.38 -6.74 -5.13
CA ASN A 232 4.77 -5.41 -4.65
C ASN A 232 5.14 -4.49 -5.81
N ILE A 233 4.79 -3.22 -5.68
CA ILE A 233 5.34 -2.13 -6.50
C ILE A 233 6.53 -1.53 -5.75
N VAL A 234 7.70 -1.54 -6.36
CA VAL A 234 8.94 -0.99 -5.81
C VAL A 234 9.52 0.00 -6.82
N ALA A 235 9.31 1.29 -6.61
CA ALA A 235 9.56 2.30 -7.65
C ALA A 235 10.28 3.57 -7.18
N SER A 236 11.07 4.18 -8.06
CA SER A 236 11.69 5.49 -7.84
C SER A 236 12.54 5.57 -6.56
N ASN A 237 13.26 4.51 -6.23
CA ASN A 237 14.22 4.45 -5.12
C ASN A 237 15.62 4.81 -5.65
N VAL A 238 16.45 5.45 -4.83
CA VAL A 238 17.70 6.07 -5.32
C VAL A 238 18.79 5.03 -5.63
N VAL A 239 18.97 4.02 -4.78
CA VAL A 239 20.04 3.02 -4.97
C VAL A 239 19.52 1.80 -5.75
N GLY A 240 18.26 1.43 -5.56
CA GLY A 240 17.69 0.28 -6.25
C GLY A 240 16.34 -0.19 -5.74
N GLY A 241 15.82 -1.26 -6.34
CA GLY A 241 14.54 -1.85 -5.95
C GLY A 241 14.66 -2.73 -4.72
N ILE A 242 15.16 -3.94 -4.92
CA ILE A 242 15.26 -5.00 -3.92
C ILE A 242 16.72 -5.40 -3.75
N ARG A 243 17.21 -5.43 -2.52
CA ARG A 243 18.50 -6.03 -2.18
C ARG A 243 18.27 -7.32 -1.42
N ILE A 244 18.95 -8.39 -1.84
CA ILE A 244 18.92 -9.71 -1.21
C ILE A 244 20.36 -10.11 -0.91
N GLN A 245 20.75 -9.84 0.32
CA GLN A 245 22.08 -10.12 0.82
C GLN A 245 22.05 -11.37 1.72
N GLY A 246 22.68 -12.44 1.22
CA GLY A 246 22.95 -13.63 2.02
C GLY A 246 24.09 -13.41 3.01
N ASP A 247 24.42 -14.45 3.75
CA ASP A 247 25.59 -14.45 4.64
C ASP A 247 26.82 -14.94 3.86
N ALA A 248 27.97 -14.28 4.06
CA ALA A 248 29.23 -14.56 3.35
C ALA A 248 30.07 -15.71 3.96
N GLY A 249 29.64 -16.30 5.09
CA GLY A 249 30.33 -17.41 5.73
C GLY A 249 30.38 -18.67 4.87
N VAL A 250 31.44 -19.48 5.02
CA VAL A 250 31.68 -20.71 4.24
C VAL A 250 30.63 -21.79 4.52
N ASP A 251 30.10 -21.82 5.74
CA ASP A 251 29.02 -22.72 6.18
C ASP A 251 27.70 -21.96 6.39
N ALA A 252 27.49 -20.89 5.61
CA ALA A 252 26.29 -20.10 5.69
C ALA A 252 25.14 -20.72 4.87
N PRO A 253 23.89 -20.65 5.39
CA PRO A 253 22.71 -21.02 4.61
C PRO A 253 22.63 -20.22 3.32
N ALA A 254 22.38 -20.92 2.22
CA ALA A 254 22.05 -20.33 0.95
C ALA A 254 20.54 -20.03 0.92
N GLN A 255 20.19 -18.77 1.20
CA GLN A 255 18.80 -18.33 1.31
C GLN A 255 18.10 -18.38 -0.06
N ILE A 256 17.00 -19.13 -0.14
CA ILE A 256 16.07 -19.13 -1.26
C ILE A 256 14.96 -18.13 -0.96
N ALA A 257 15.23 -16.84 -1.19
CA ALA A 257 14.17 -15.84 -1.26
C ALA A 257 13.31 -16.09 -2.52
N ARG A 258 12.00 -15.91 -2.40
CA ARG A 258 11.05 -16.07 -3.51
C ARG A 258 10.55 -14.70 -3.91
N VAL A 259 10.91 -14.24 -5.09
CA VAL A 259 10.51 -12.92 -5.61
C VAL A 259 9.61 -13.14 -6.80
N LEU A 260 8.31 -12.93 -6.64
CA LEU A 260 7.36 -13.20 -7.71
C LEU A 260 6.34 -12.10 -7.96
N ASN A 261 6.00 -11.85 -9.23
CA ASN A 261 4.97 -10.89 -9.62
C ASN A 261 5.17 -9.50 -8.98
N ASN A 262 6.39 -9.00 -8.88
CA ASN A 262 6.66 -7.63 -8.44
C ASN A 262 6.86 -6.71 -9.64
N THR A 263 6.50 -5.44 -9.49
CA THR A 263 6.82 -4.38 -10.45
C THR A 263 7.95 -3.54 -9.87
N ILE A 264 9.11 -3.56 -10.52
CA ILE A 264 10.32 -2.86 -10.09
C ILE A 264 10.66 -1.82 -11.15
N TYR A 265 10.54 -0.54 -10.79
CA TYR A 265 10.71 0.57 -11.73
C TYR A 265 11.74 1.58 -11.24
N GLY A 266 12.82 1.74 -11.99
CA GLY A 266 13.96 2.57 -11.61
C GLY A 266 13.85 4.05 -11.97
N VAL A 267 14.96 4.74 -11.72
CA VAL A 267 15.26 6.12 -12.16
C VAL A 267 16.33 6.16 -13.27
N ALA A 268 16.79 4.98 -13.73
CA ALA A 268 17.81 4.80 -14.76
C ALA A 268 19.12 5.57 -14.51
N SER A 269 19.55 5.66 -13.25
CA SER A 269 20.70 6.48 -12.84
C SER A 269 21.57 5.78 -11.78
N GLY A 270 22.33 4.78 -12.23
CA GLY A 270 23.20 3.96 -11.36
C GLY A 270 22.45 2.98 -10.43
N ASP A 271 21.13 2.91 -10.54
CA ASP A 271 20.25 2.08 -9.73
C ASP A 271 20.20 0.62 -10.20
N THR A 272 20.07 -0.30 -9.25
CA THR A 272 19.93 -1.74 -9.52
C THR A 272 18.55 -2.25 -9.10
N GLY A 273 17.83 -2.91 -10.01
CA GLY A 273 16.47 -3.38 -9.75
C GLY A 273 16.43 -4.45 -8.67
N ILE A 274 17.15 -5.55 -8.89
CA ILE A 274 17.37 -6.59 -7.89
C ILE A 274 18.87 -6.82 -7.75
N LEU A 275 19.42 -6.48 -6.58
CA LEU A 275 20.81 -6.78 -6.23
C LEU A 275 20.86 -8.04 -5.36
N ILE A 276 21.61 -9.03 -5.82
CA ILE A 276 21.87 -10.27 -5.10
C ILE A 276 23.33 -10.24 -4.63
N GLU A 277 23.57 -10.54 -3.35
CA GLU A 277 24.90 -10.52 -2.76
C GLU A 277 25.17 -11.74 -1.89
N ASN A 278 26.46 -12.05 -1.71
CA ASN A 278 26.95 -13.16 -0.89
C ASN A 278 26.32 -14.50 -1.31
N ASN A 279 26.01 -15.39 -0.37
CA ASN A 279 25.46 -16.72 -0.64
C ASN A 279 23.93 -16.74 -0.89
N ALA A 280 23.30 -15.61 -1.23
CA ALA A 280 21.89 -15.61 -1.59
C ALA A 280 21.64 -16.31 -2.94
N THR A 281 20.59 -17.14 -3.00
CA THR A 281 20.20 -17.93 -4.19
C THR A 281 18.69 -17.84 -4.45
N PRO A 282 18.17 -16.63 -4.67
CA PRO A 282 16.74 -16.41 -4.86
C PRO A 282 16.20 -17.10 -6.12
N THR A 283 14.90 -17.37 -6.08
CA THR A 283 14.10 -17.65 -7.28
C THR A 283 13.27 -16.42 -7.62
N ILE A 284 13.43 -15.90 -8.84
CA ILE A 284 12.86 -14.63 -9.32
C ILE A 284 11.96 -14.93 -10.53
N LEU A 285 10.64 -14.78 -10.36
CA LEU A 285 9.63 -15.24 -11.33
C LEU A 285 8.57 -14.17 -11.65
N ASN A 286 8.15 -14.01 -12.91
CA ASN A 286 7.00 -13.16 -13.30
C ASN A 286 7.12 -11.67 -12.90
N ASN A 287 8.32 -11.14 -12.67
CA ASN A 287 8.48 -9.74 -12.29
C ASN A 287 8.56 -8.84 -13.53
N ILE A 288 8.13 -7.58 -13.42
CA ILE A 288 8.46 -6.53 -14.38
C ILE A 288 9.64 -5.73 -13.82
N ILE A 289 10.69 -5.57 -14.62
CA ILE A 289 11.95 -4.93 -14.24
C ILE A 289 12.28 -3.88 -15.31
N ALA A 290 11.98 -2.62 -15.02
CA ALA A 290 12.03 -1.58 -16.04
C ALA A 290 12.67 -0.26 -15.58
N ASN A 291 13.22 0.48 -16.54
CA ASN A 291 13.82 1.81 -16.36
C ASN A 291 14.94 1.86 -15.30
N LEU A 292 15.82 0.85 -15.26
CA LEU A 292 16.92 0.76 -14.31
C LEU A 292 18.28 0.88 -15.01
N ALA A 293 19.31 1.39 -14.34
CA ALA A 293 20.66 1.29 -14.90
C ALA A 293 21.10 -0.18 -15.04
N THR A 294 20.80 -1.02 -14.04
CA THR A 294 20.94 -2.48 -14.10
C THR A 294 19.68 -3.17 -13.60
N GLY A 295 19.11 -4.11 -14.37
CA GLY A 295 17.91 -4.84 -13.99
C GLY A 295 18.16 -5.78 -12.81
N ILE A 296 18.92 -6.86 -13.03
CA ILE A 296 19.31 -7.81 -11.97
C ILE A 296 20.83 -7.98 -11.94
N SER A 297 21.45 -7.83 -10.78
CA SER A 297 22.88 -8.07 -10.58
C SER A 297 23.10 -9.16 -9.54
N ALA A 298 24.07 -10.04 -9.80
CA ALA A 298 24.43 -11.14 -8.91
C ALA A 298 25.95 -11.36 -8.85
N PRO A 299 26.46 -12.06 -7.82
CA PRO A 299 27.84 -12.51 -7.80
C PRO A 299 28.10 -13.55 -8.91
N VAL A 300 29.35 -13.61 -9.39
CA VAL A 300 29.80 -14.63 -10.34
C VAL A 300 29.59 -16.02 -9.74
N GLY A 301 29.05 -16.94 -10.54
CA GLY A 301 28.77 -18.31 -10.09
C GLY A 301 27.51 -18.44 -9.21
N THR A 302 26.64 -17.42 -9.21
CA THR A 302 25.35 -17.51 -8.53
C THR A 302 24.54 -18.72 -9.00
N SER A 303 23.75 -19.29 -8.08
CA SER A 303 22.81 -20.37 -8.38
C SER A 303 21.36 -19.89 -8.38
N SER A 304 21.12 -18.57 -8.44
CA SER A 304 19.78 -18.00 -8.54
C SER A 304 19.02 -18.51 -9.76
N VAL A 305 17.71 -18.63 -9.63
CA VAL A 305 16.82 -19.11 -10.70
C VAL A 305 15.95 -17.97 -11.18
N LEU A 306 16.02 -17.62 -12.45
CA LEU A 306 15.22 -16.57 -13.07
C LEU A 306 14.27 -17.20 -14.10
N GLY A 307 13.01 -16.75 -14.11
CA GLY A 307 12.04 -17.16 -15.11
C GLY A 307 10.97 -16.09 -15.37
N ALA A 308 10.44 -16.04 -16.58
CA ALA A 308 9.27 -15.26 -16.95
C ALA A 308 9.31 -13.78 -16.50
N ASN A 309 10.49 -13.16 -16.41
CA ASN A 309 10.61 -11.75 -16.06
C ASN A 309 10.53 -10.89 -17.33
N VAL A 310 9.89 -9.73 -17.24
CA VAL A 310 9.84 -8.70 -18.28
C VAL A 310 10.93 -7.69 -18.03
N TYR A 311 11.65 -7.30 -19.08
CA TYR A 311 12.67 -6.26 -19.04
C TYR A 311 12.37 -5.19 -20.08
N GLN A 312 12.38 -3.91 -19.67
CA GLN A 312 12.22 -2.79 -20.59
C GLN A 312 13.04 -1.58 -20.14
N GLY A 313 13.71 -0.92 -21.08
CA GLY A 313 14.35 0.38 -20.81
C GLY A 313 15.48 0.32 -19.78
N ASN A 314 16.03 -0.86 -19.47
CA ASN A 314 17.18 -0.97 -18.59
C ASN A 314 18.48 -0.71 -19.37
N GLY A 315 19.47 -0.06 -18.75
CA GLY A 315 20.80 0.11 -19.32
C GLY A 315 21.50 -1.25 -19.54
N THR A 316 21.32 -2.17 -18.60
CA THR A 316 21.71 -3.59 -18.73
C THR A 316 20.67 -4.45 -18.03
N ASN A 317 20.10 -5.44 -18.73
CA ASN A 317 19.05 -6.28 -18.15
C ASN A 317 19.55 -7.14 -17.00
N THR A 318 20.67 -7.86 -17.17
CA THR A 318 21.25 -8.67 -16.10
C THR A 318 22.77 -8.72 -16.12
N VAL A 319 23.37 -8.95 -14.94
CA VAL A 319 24.81 -9.13 -14.73
C VAL A 319 25.04 -10.44 -13.98
N ASN A 320 25.92 -11.30 -14.50
CA ASN A 320 26.36 -12.60 -13.94
C ASN A 320 25.27 -13.67 -13.69
N VAL A 321 24.00 -13.44 -14.03
CA VAL A 321 22.89 -14.38 -13.78
C VAL A 321 22.10 -14.79 -15.03
N GLY A 322 22.35 -14.13 -16.17
CA GLY A 322 21.57 -14.33 -17.41
C GLY A 322 20.13 -13.84 -17.27
N VAL A 323 19.32 -13.90 -18.33
CA VAL A 323 17.93 -13.39 -18.31
C VAL A 323 16.91 -14.43 -17.81
N GLY A 324 17.33 -15.68 -17.65
CA GLY A 324 16.47 -16.79 -17.22
C GLY A 324 15.69 -17.44 -18.35
N SER A 325 14.72 -18.28 -17.99
CA SER A 325 13.81 -18.96 -18.94
C SER A 325 12.58 -18.10 -19.25
N PHE A 326 12.06 -18.18 -20.47
CA PHE A 326 10.88 -17.42 -20.93
C PHE A 326 10.96 -15.89 -20.66
N PRO A 327 12.12 -15.22 -20.82
CA PRO A 327 12.19 -13.79 -20.59
C PRO A 327 11.35 -13.05 -21.62
N GLU A 328 10.75 -11.92 -21.21
CA GLU A 328 10.19 -10.96 -22.16
C GLU A 328 11.11 -9.75 -22.25
N LEU A 329 11.57 -9.44 -23.45
CA LEU A 329 12.59 -8.41 -23.69
C LEU A 329 11.98 -7.31 -24.55
N LEU A 330 11.38 -6.32 -23.89
CA LEU A 330 10.66 -5.26 -24.58
C LEU A 330 11.60 -4.18 -25.09
N ALA A 331 11.33 -3.69 -26.30
CA ALA A 331 11.92 -2.46 -26.80
C ALA A 331 11.41 -1.25 -26.00
N ALA A 332 12.19 -0.17 -25.98
CA ALA A 332 11.87 1.02 -25.16
C ALA A 332 10.55 1.71 -25.54
N ASN A 333 10.07 1.51 -26.76
CA ASN A 333 8.84 2.09 -27.29
C ASN A 333 7.64 1.12 -27.29
N GLU A 334 7.84 -0.13 -26.87
CA GLU A 334 6.72 -1.07 -26.74
C GLU A 334 5.84 -0.70 -25.54
N PRO A 335 4.52 -0.95 -25.62
CA PRO A 335 3.61 -0.66 -24.52
C PRO A 335 3.96 -1.51 -23.29
N LEU A 336 3.99 -0.89 -22.12
CA LEU A 336 4.15 -1.59 -20.84
C LEU A 336 3.19 -1.05 -19.78
N PHE A 337 3.27 0.22 -19.44
CA PHE A 337 2.42 0.87 -18.43
C PHE A 337 1.64 2.04 -19.04
N VAL A 338 0.45 2.29 -18.50
CA VAL A 338 -0.40 3.43 -18.90
C VAL A 338 0.25 4.76 -18.54
N ASP A 339 0.74 4.92 -17.30
CA ASP A 339 1.29 6.19 -16.84
C ASP A 339 2.37 6.03 -15.76
N VAL A 340 3.62 6.00 -16.18
CA VAL A 340 4.77 5.92 -15.27
C VAL A 340 5.07 7.25 -14.55
N ASN A 341 4.69 8.39 -15.12
CA ASN A 341 5.00 9.72 -14.57
C ASN A 341 4.23 9.96 -13.27
N ASN A 342 2.97 9.49 -13.22
CA ASN A 342 2.15 9.49 -12.01
C ASN A 342 2.27 8.20 -11.18
N ARG A 343 3.26 7.34 -11.48
CA ARG A 343 3.54 6.07 -10.78
C ARG A 343 2.37 5.08 -10.82
N ARG A 344 1.64 5.08 -11.92
CA ARG A 344 0.55 4.15 -12.21
C ARG A 344 1.08 3.02 -13.07
N PHE A 345 1.27 1.88 -12.43
CA PHE A 345 1.81 0.68 -13.07
C PHE A 345 0.72 -0.26 -13.61
N TYR A 346 -0.48 0.26 -13.86
CA TYR A 346 -1.50 -0.48 -14.62
C TYR A 346 -0.97 -0.74 -16.03
N LEU A 347 -1.15 -1.96 -16.54
CA LEU A 347 -0.57 -2.34 -17.81
C LEU A 347 -1.27 -1.64 -18.97
N ALA A 348 -0.47 -1.13 -19.90
CA ALA A 348 -0.99 -0.52 -21.11
C ALA A 348 -1.62 -1.58 -22.02
N PRO A 349 -2.72 -1.25 -22.72
CA PRO A 349 -3.27 -2.13 -23.75
C PRO A 349 -2.19 -2.57 -24.76
N GLY A 350 -2.15 -3.86 -25.09
CA GLY A 350 -1.17 -4.44 -26.01
C GLY A 350 0.20 -4.74 -25.40
N SER A 351 0.40 -4.50 -24.09
CA SER A 351 1.61 -4.92 -23.38
C SER A 351 1.75 -6.44 -23.40
N GLN A 352 2.94 -6.95 -23.71
CA GLN A 352 3.24 -8.39 -23.68
C GLN A 352 3.38 -8.92 -22.24
N ALA A 353 3.32 -8.05 -21.23
CA ALA A 353 3.24 -8.46 -19.83
C ALA A 353 1.83 -8.99 -19.46
N ILE A 354 0.82 -8.72 -20.29
CA ILE A 354 -0.56 -9.19 -20.08
C ILE A 354 -0.66 -10.69 -20.40
N ASP A 355 -1.36 -11.44 -19.54
CA ASP A 355 -1.64 -12.87 -19.70
C ASP A 355 -0.43 -13.72 -20.07
N SER A 356 0.71 -13.40 -19.45
CA SER A 356 2.00 -14.00 -19.78
C SER A 356 2.80 -14.51 -18.59
N SER A 357 2.22 -14.57 -17.37
CA SER A 357 2.88 -15.17 -16.21
C SER A 357 3.12 -16.67 -16.35
N LEU A 358 4.14 -17.19 -15.68
CA LEU A 358 4.23 -18.62 -15.41
C LEU A 358 3.34 -18.98 -14.21
N GLU A 359 2.33 -19.83 -14.40
CA GLU A 359 1.37 -20.18 -13.33
C GLU A 359 2.04 -20.83 -12.12
N ALA A 360 3.00 -21.72 -12.37
CA ALA A 360 3.69 -22.43 -11.31
C ALA A 360 5.12 -22.80 -11.70
N LEU A 361 6.04 -22.65 -10.75
CA LEU A 361 7.39 -23.20 -10.82
C LEU A 361 7.59 -24.20 -9.69
N GLN A 362 8.00 -25.42 -10.05
CA GLN A 362 8.24 -26.48 -9.08
C GLN A 362 9.39 -26.12 -8.12
N GLU A 363 9.29 -26.63 -6.90
CA GLU A 363 10.34 -26.42 -5.89
C GLU A 363 11.67 -27.04 -6.33
N ARG A 364 12.78 -26.42 -5.94
CA ARG A 364 14.12 -26.88 -6.32
C ARG A 364 14.32 -28.33 -5.83
N PRO A 365 14.77 -29.27 -6.69
CA PRO A 365 14.84 -30.68 -6.33
C PRO A 365 15.61 -30.97 -5.04
N ALA A 366 16.72 -30.26 -4.80
CA ALA A 366 17.54 -30.44 -3.61
C ALA A 366 16.79 -30.13 -2.29
N ILE A 367 15.99 -29.05 -2.24
CA ILE A 367 15.21 -28.73 -1.03
C ILE A 367 13.93 -29.56 -0.95
N ALA A 368 13.33 -29.93 -2.09
CA ALA A 368 12.17 -30.82 -2.13
C ALA A 368 12.51 -32.22 -1.58
N GLN A 369 13.70 -32.75 -1.91
CA GLN A 369 14.19 -34.02 -1.35
C GLN A 369 14.33 -33.97 0.18
N VAL A 370 14.89 -32.88 0.70
CA VAL A 370 15.02 -32.67 2.16
C VAL A 370 13.64 -32.62 2.82
N LYS A 371 12.69 -31.87 2.25
CA LYS A 371 11.31 -31.77 2.76
C LYS A 371 10.57 -33.11 2.74
N ASN A 372 10.65 -33.84 1.64
CA ASN A 372 10.02 -35.16 1.51
C ASN A 372 10.54 -36.14 2.57
N ALA A 373 11.84 -36.10 2.88
CA ALA A 373 12.45 -36.98 3.89
C ALA A 373 11.94 -36.72 5.32
N ILE A 374 11.44 -35.52 5.60
CA ILE A 374 10.85 -35.15 6.88
C ILE A 374 9.31 -35.06 6.83
N GLY A 375 8.70 -35.58 5.76
CA GLY A 375 7.24 -35.62 5.60
C GLY A 375 6.60 -34.26 5.30
N LEU A 376 7.37 -33.25 4.90
CA LEU A 376 6.84 -31.96 4.45
C LEU A 376 6.53 -31.99 2.95
N PRO A 377 5.37 -31.45 2.53
CA PRO A 377 5.05 -31.36 1.11
C PRO A 377 5.97 -30.38 0.40
N ALA A 378 6.16 -30.61 -0.90
CA ALA A 378 6.79 -29.63 -1.77
C ALA A 378 6.00 -28.32 -1.74
N SER A 379 6.73 -27.21 -1.77
CA SER A 379 6.13 -25.87 -1.84
C SER A 379 6.50 -25.23 -3.18
N PRO A 380 5.75 -25.47 -4.26
CA PRO A 380 5.98 -24.78 -5.53
C PRO A 380 5.75 -23.27 -5.37
N MET A 381 6.35 -22.48 -6.26
CA MET A 381 6.02 -21.07 -6.42
C MET A 381 4.82 -20.95 -7.33
N LEU A 382 3.71 -20.45 -6.81
CA LEU A 382 2.47 -20.26 -7.56
C LEU A 382 2.29 -18.77 -7.82
N ALA A 383 1.91 -18.40 -9.04
CA ALA A 383 1.52 -17.03 -9.35
C ALA A 383 0.30 -16.65 -8.48
N PRO A 384 0.33 -15.50 -7.79
CA PRO A 384 -0.72 -15.10 -6.86
C PRO A 384 -2.05 -14.88 -7.59
N ASP A 385 -3.16 -15.20 -6.92
CA ASP A 385 -4.51 -14.97 -7.48
C ASP A 385 -4.99 -13.53 -7.31
N LEU A 386 -4.31 -12.75 -6.47
CA LEU A 386 -4.59 -11.34 -6.23
C LEU A 386 -3.43 -10.46 -6.70
N ASP A 387 -3.75 -9.28 -7.20
CA ASP A 387 -2.79 -8.24 -7.54
C ASP A 387 -2.44 -7.38 -6.31
N VAL A 388 -1.64 -6.32 -6.51
CA VAL A 388 -1.24 -5.38 -5.44
C VAL A 388 -2.39 -4.59 -4.85
N THR A 389 -3.50 -4.44 -5.58
CA THR A 389 -4.68 -3.70 -5.14
C THR A 389 -5.67 -4.59 -4.38
N GLY A 390 -5.41 -5.90 -4.36
CA GLY A 390 -6.28 -6.92 -3.77
C GLY A 390 -7.37 -7.41 -4.73
N GLN A 391 -7.34 -6.97 -5.99
CA GLN A 391 -8.23 -7.45 -7.04
C GLN A 391 -7.81 -8.83 -7.52
N ARG A 392 -8.80 -9.61 -7.97
CA ARG A 392 -8.55 -10.94 -8.53
C ARG A 392 -7.93 -10.80 -9.91
N ARG A 393 -6.83 -11.51 -10.13
CA ARG A 393 -6.22 -11.64 -11.46
C ARG A 393 -7.10 -12.45 -12.39
N VAL A 394 -7.36 -11.93 -13.59
CA VAL A 394 -8.28 -12.52 -14.56
C VAL A 394 -7.75 -12.39 -15.97
N ASP A 395 -8.27 -13.24 -16.85
CA ASP A 395 -7.98 -13.24 -18.28
C ASP A 395 -8.40 -11.91 -18.92
N ASP A 396 -7.50 -11.30 -19.71
CA ASP A 396 -7.86 -10.24 -20.64
C ASP A 396 -8.41 -10.88 -21.92
N PRO A 397 -9.72 -10.76 -22.19
CA PRO A 397 -10.35 -11.47 -23.32
C PRO A 397 -9.85 -11.00 -24.69
N SER A 398 -9.07 -9.92 -24.74
CA SER A 398 -8.46 -9.39 -25.96
C SER A 398 -7.05 -9.90 -26.23
N VAL A 399 -6.46 -10.66 -25.30
CA VAL A 399 -5.07 -11.15 -25.38
C VAL A 399 -5.06 -12.68 -25.48
N ASN A 400 -4.15 -13.22 -26.30
CA ASN A 400 -3.91 -14.65 -26.36
C ASN A 400 -2.62 -14.99 -25.61
N SER A 401 -2.69 -15.91 -24.65
CA SER A 401 -1.54 -16.26 -23.83
C SER A 401 -0.41 -16.94 -24.65
N PRO A 402 0.87 -16.67 -24.34
CA PRO A 402 2.00 -17.37 -24.94
C PRO A 402 2.02 -18.89 -24.66
N ALA A 403 2.42 -19.68 -25.66
CA ALA A 403 2.50 -21.13 -25.53
C ALA A 403 3.63 -21.59 -24.57
N GLY A 404 3.40 -22.69 -23.84
CA GLY A 404 4.43 -23.35 -23.01
C GLY A 404 4.56 -22.82 -21.58
N MET A 405 3.66 -21.93 -21.15
CA MET A 405 3.70 -21.26 -19.84
C MET A 405 2.73 -21.86 -18.79
N GLY A 406 1.97 -22.90 -19.17
CA GLY A 406 0.98 -23.54 -18.30
C GLY A 406 -0.32 -23.81 -19.04
N GLY A 407 -1.29 -24.43 -18.35
CA GLY A 407 -2.54 -24.90 -18.95
C GLY A 407 -3.56 -23.80 -19.25
N ASN A 408 -3.38 -22.59 -18.72
CA ASN A 408 -4.20 -21.39 -18.91
C ASN A 408 -3.49 -20.22 -18.20
N VAL A 409 -2.78 -19.37 -18.94
CA VAL A 409 -2.05 -18.25 -18.35
C VAL A 409 -2.90 -16.99 -18.47
N PHE A 410 -3.61 -16.68 -17.39
CA PHE A 410 -4.58 -15.58 -17.31
C PHE A 410 -4.15 -14.52 -16.29
N LYS A 411 -2.85 -14.48 -16.02
CA LYS A 411 -2.26 -13.64 -14.98
C LYS A 411 -1.16 -12.83 -15.60
N ASP A 412 -1.17 -11.55 -15.27
CA ASP A 412 -0.16 -10.63 -15.77
C ASP A 412 1.16 -10.79 -15.04
N ARG A 413 2.26 -10.50 -15.73
CA ARG A 413 3.55 -10.32 -15.08
C ARG A 413 3.54 -9.01 -14.32
N GLY A 414 4.28 -8.95 -13.22
CA GLY A 414 4.33 -7.79 -12.34
C GLY A 414 3.21 -7.77 -11.30
N ALA A 415 3.16 -6.68 -10.55
CA ALA A 415 2.35 -6.54 -9.34
C ALA A 415 0.88 -6.21 -9.59
N VAL A 416 0.59 -5.56 -10.72
CA VAL A 416 -0.75 -5.16 -11.12
C VAL A 416 -1.24 -6.13 -12.19
N ASP A 417 -2.54 -6.36 -12.19
CA ASP A 417 -3.23 -7.14 -13.21
C ASP A 417 -4.23 -6.23 -13.93
N ARG A 418 -4.37 -6.41 -15.23
CA ARG A 418 -5.34 -5.71 -16.05
C ARG A 418 -6.68 -6.44 -15.98
N SER A 419 -7.35 -6.27 -14.87
CA SER A 419 -8.57 -7.02 -14.53
C SER A 419 -9.87 -6.24 -14.67
N ASP A 420 -9.80 -4.92 -14.86
CA ASP A 420 -10.97 -4.06 -15.01
C ASP A 420 -11.18 -3.62 -16.47
N PHE A 421 -12.37 -3.96 -16.98
CA PHE A 421 -12.82 -3.72 -18.34
C PHE A 421 -14.16 -2.98 -18.39
N LEU A 422 -14.73 -2.63 -17.23
CA LEU A 422 -16.02 -1.95 -17.16
C LEU A 422 -15.79 -0.44 -17.06
N PRO A 423 -16.64 0.38 -17.71
CA PRO A 423 -16.56 1.82 -17.54
C PRO A 423 -17.04 2.23 -16.14
N LEU A 424 -16.51 3.36 -15.67
CA LEU A 424 -16.99 4.04 -14.48
C LEU A 424 -18.44 4.51 -14.68
N ASN A 425 -19.26 4.37 -13.65
CA ASN A 425 -20.63 4.87 -13.64
C ASN A 425 -20.77 6.10 -12.73
N ALA A 426 -21.49 7.13 -13.18
CA ALA A 426 -21.81 8.29 -12.35
C ALA A 426 -23.22 8.10 -11.75
N VAL A 427 -23.32 8.11 -10.43
CA VAL A 427 -24.58 7.90 -9.70
C VAL A 427 -24.90 9.14 -8.88
N ILE A 428 -26.03 9.77 -9.15
CA ILE A 428 -26.49 10.93 -8.38
C ILE A 428 -26.86 10.45 -6.97
N LEU A 429 -26.22 11.04 -5.96
CA LEU A 429 -26.52 10.82 -4.54
C LEU A 429 -27.42 11.91 -3.96
N GLN A 430 -27.31 13.14 -4.47
CA GLN A 430 -28.11 14.25 -4.01
C GLN A 430 -28.39 15.24 -5.15
N PRO A 431 -29.67 15.56 -5.43
CA PRO A 431 -30.87 14.95 -4.83
C PRO A 431 -30.98 13.47 -5.24
N GLN A 432 -31.65 12.64 -4.44
CA GLN A 432 -31.97 11.29 -4.90
C GLN A 432 -33.22 11.35 -5.78
N ASP A 433 -33.24 10.58 -6.87
CA ASP A 433 -34.44 10.40 -7.69
C ASP A 433 -35.61 9.94 -6.79
N ASN A 434 -36.74 10.65 -6.89
CA ASN A 434 -37.96 10.37 -6.17
C ASN A 434 -37.76 10.31 -4.63
N ASP A 435 -36.89 11.17 -4.10
CA ASP A 435 -36.68 11.30 -2.67
C ASP A 435 -37.94 11.74 -1.92
N ALA A 436 -37.99 11.48 -0.61
CA ALA A 436 -39.15 11.82 0.22
C ALA A 436 -39.43 13.35 0.25
N ALA A 437 -38.47 14.16 -0.16
CA ALA A 437 -38.58 15.61 -0.28
C ALA A 437 -39.09 16.08 -1.65
N LEU A 438 -39.19 15.17 -2.64
CA LEU A 438 -39.56 15.43 -4.03
C LEU A 438 -38.77 16.60 -4.64
N LEU A 439 -37.46 16.66 -4.32
CA LEU A 439 -36.57 17.70 -4.81
C LEU A 439 -36.26 17.52 -6.29
N ASP A 440 -36.03 16.27 -6.71
CA ASP A 440 -36.00 15.89 -8.10
C ASP A 440 -37.37 15.34 -8.51
N SER A 441 -38.03 16.02 -9.45
CA SER A 441 -39.36 15.62 -9.92
C SER A 441 -39.31 14.73 -11.16
N ASP A 442 -38.14 14.56 -11.78
CA ASP A 442 -37.97 13.62 -12.88
C ASP A 442 -37.67 12.20 -12.36
N ARG A 443 -37.82 11.18 -13.23
CA ARG A 443 -37.54 9.76 -12.90
C ARG A 443 -36.34 9.22 -13.69
N ASN A 444 -35.60 10.10 -14.34
CA ASN A 444 -34.51 9.75 -15.24
C ASN A 444 -33.19 9.99 -14.52
N THR A 445 -32.31 8.99 -14.49
CA THR A 445 -31.06 9.08 -13.74
C THR A 445 -30.00 10.01 -14.35
N THR A 446 -30.33 10.75 -15.41
CA THR A 446 -29.40 11.58 -16.20
C THR A 446 -29.69 13.09 -16.12
N THR A 447 -30.87 13.46 -15.63
CA THR A 447 -31.30 14.86 -15.46
C THR A 447 -31.72 15.08 -14.03
N ILE A 448 -31.71 16.35 -13.60
CA ILE A 448 -32.25 16.75 -12.32
C ILE A 448 -33.25 17.87 -12.58
N GLN A 449 -34.52 17.63 -12.28
CA GLN A 449 -35.55 18.66 -12.40
C GLN A 449 -35.93 19.20 -11.02
N LEU A 450 -35.43 20.39 -10.70
CA LEU A 450 -35.74 21.06 -9.44
C LEU A 450 -37.02 21.89 -9.59
N THR A 451 -38.13 21.45 -9.00
CA THR A 451 -39.41 22.21 -9.01
C THR A 451 -39.69 22.97 -7.72
N GLN A 452 -39.09 22.54 -6.61
CA GLN A 452 -39.29 23.14 -5.28
C GLN A 452 -38.12 22.81 -4.34
N GLY A 453 -38.07 23.47 -3.17
CA GLY A 453 -37.07 23.22 -2.13
C GLY A 453 -35.78 24.04 -2.27
N THR A 454 -34.81 23.78 -1.41
CA THR A 454 -33.50 24.46 -1.44
C THR A 454 -32.39 23.43 -1.52
N LEU A 455 -31.62 23.47 -2.60
CA LEU A 455 -30.50 22.56 -2.81
C LEU A 455 -29.19 23.34 -2.90
N SER A 456 -28.28 23.08 -1.97
CA SER A 456 -26.99 23.77 -1.85
C SER A 456 -25.87 23.15 -2.66
N TYR A 457 -26.03 21.92 -3.14
CA TYR A 457 -25.05 21.24 -4.00
C TYR A 457 -25.65 20.00 -4.66
N PHE A 458 -25.07 19.60 -5.79
CA PHE A 458 -25.23 18.25 -6.32
C PHE A 458 -24.12 17.35 -5.78
N SER A 459 -24.45 16.10 -5.46
CA SER A 459 -23.46 15.10 -5.05
C SER A 459 -23.58 13.88 -5.94
N ILE A 460 -22.47 13.45 -6.53
CA ILE A 460 -22.41 12.37 -7.50
C ILE A 460 -21.32 11.40 -7.08
N LEU A 461 -21.64 10.12 -6.96
CA LEU A 461 -20.69 9.04 -6.76
C LEU A 461 -20.13 8.59 -8.11
N LEU A 462 -18.81 8.58 -8.22
CA LEU A 462 -18.10 7.89 -9.29
C LEU A 462 -17.92 6.42 -8.88
N GLN A 463 -18.91 5.62 -9.26
CA GLN A 463 -19.00 4.22 -8.90
C GLN A 463 -18.22 3.35 -9.88
N ASP A 464 -17.35 2.53 -9.32
CA ASP A 464 -16.63 1.49 -10.01
C ASP A 464 -16.93 0.16 -9.32
N ASN A 465 -17.56 -0.76 -10.06
CA ASN A 465 -18.11 -2.00 -9.50
C ASN A 465 -17.09 -3.14 -9.48
N ASN A 466 -16.04 -3.06 -10.29
CA ASN A 466 -15.04 -4.13 -10.43
C ASN A 466 -13.59 -3.63 -10.49
N GLY A 467 -13.39 -2.30 -10.54
CA GLY A 467 -12.11 -1.61 -10.56
C GLY A 467 -11.74 -0.94 -9.23
N THR A 468 -10.63 -0.20 -9.26
CA THR A 468 -10.07 0.49 -8.10
C THR A 468 -10.60 1.93 -7.94
N GLY A 469 -11.56 2.32 -8.77
CA GLY A 469 -12.08 3.67 -8.88
C GLY A 469 -11.32 4.52 -9.90
N PRO A 470 -11.81 5.74 -10.17
CA PRO A 470 -11.16 6.63 -11.11
C PRO A 470 -9.81 7.11 -10.60
N ASP A 471 -8.94 7.54 -11.52
CA ASP A 471 -7.78 8.33 -11.16
C ASP A 471 -8.20 9.66 -10.53
N PRO A 472 -7.85 9.94 -9.25
CA PRO A 472 -8.17 11.23 -8.65
C PRO A 472 -7.62 12.44 -9.40
N ALA A 473 -6.50 12.29 -10.12
CA ALA A 473 -5.88 13.36 -10.90
C ALA A 473 -6.61 13.65 -12.21
N THR A 474 -7.43 12.72 -12.73
CA THR A 474 -8.24 12.95 -13.93
C THR A 474 -9.65 13.46 -13.61
N VAL A 475 -10.10 13.37 -12.35
CA VAL A 475 -11.36 13.96 -11.90
C VAL A 475 -11.16 15.47 -11.67
N VAL A 476 -11.07 16.20 -12.77
CA VAL A 476 -10.86 17.65 -12.79
C VAL A 476 -12.12 18.39 -13.22
N ALA A 477 -12.20 19.69 -12.94
CA ALA A 477 -13.33 20.54 -13.32
C ALA A 477 -13.64 20.46 -14.83
N ALA A 478 -12.61 20.43 -15.69
CA ALA A 478 -12.78 20.32 -17.14
C ALA A 478 -13.41 19.00 -17.59
N ALA A 479 -13.39 17.95 -16.76
CA ALA A 479 -14.05 16.68 -17.03
C ALA A 479 -15.54 16.69 -16.65
N VAL A 480 -16.05 17.79 -16.07
CA VAL A 480 -17.44 17.92 -15.63
C VAL A 480 -18.14 19.05 -16.38
N GLY A 481 -19.15 18.70 -17.18
CA GLY A 481 -20.10 19.65 -17.76
C GLY A 481 -21.34 19.79 -16.89
N LEU A 482 -21.90 21.00 -16.85
CA LEU A 482 -23.18 21.27 -16.20
C LEU A 482 -23.96 22.27 -17.04
N THR A 483 -25.17 21.90 -17.45
CA THR A 483 -26.11 22.82 -18.11
C THR A 483 -27.30 23.14 -17.21
N GLU A 484 -27.84 24.35 -17.35
CA GLU A 484 -29.08 24.82 -16.72
C GLU A 484 -30.06 25.23 -17.83
N ASN A 485 -31.16 24.49 -17.98
CA ASN A 485 -32.13 24.69 -19.07
C ASN A 485 -31.46 24.75 -20.46
N GLY A 486 -30.44 23.91 -20.67
CA GLY A 486 -29.64 23.87 -21.90
C GLY A 486 -28.55 24.94 -22.01
N ARG A 487 -28.45 25.91 -21.08
CA ARG A 487 -27.34 26.86 -21.01
C ARG A 487 -26.16 26.22 -20.29
N LEU A 488 -25.00 26.10 -20.95
CA LEU A 488 -23.77 25.67 -20.29
C LEU A 488 -23.38 26.66 -19.17
N LEU A 489 -23.13 26.11 -17.98
CA LEU A 489 -22.62 26.84 -16.83
C LEU A 489 -21.09 26.85 -16.86
N THR A 490 -20.49 27.95 -16.39
CA THR A 490 -19.04 28.10 -16.34
C THR A 490 -18.52 27.83 -14.93
N GLU A 491 -17.58 26.89 -14.80
CA GLU A 491 -16.89 26.62 -13.53
C GLU A 491 -16.08 27.85 -13.07
N GLY A 492 -16.08 28.12 -11.77
CA GLY A 492 -15.48 29.32 -11.16
C GLY A 492 -16.37 30.57 -11.21
N VAL A 493 -17.42 30.57 -12.05
CA VAL A 493 -18.37 31.70 -12.18
C VAL A 493 -19.76 31.30 -11.69
N ASP A 494 -20.33 30.26 -12.28
CA ASP A 494 -21.67 29.76 -11.94
C ASP A 494 -21.61 28.73 -10.79
N TYR A 495 -20.55 27.89 -10.76
CA TYR A 495 -20.39 26.82 -9.78
C TYR A 495 -18.92 26.46 -9.51
N LEU A 496 -18.66 25.68 -8.46
CA LEU A 496 -17.36 25.08 -8.16
C LEU A 496 -17.47 23.56 -8.15
N VAL A 497 -16.40 22.90 -8.59
CA VAL A 497 -16.24 21.44 -8.54
C VAL A 497 -15.33 21.06 -7.39
N GLY A 498 -15.80 20.16 -6.52
CA GLY A 498 -14.97 19.50 -5.50
C GLY A 498 -15.01 17.99 -5.67
N TYR A 499 -13.85 17.32 -5.52
CA TYR A 499 -13.77 15.86 -5.54
C TYR A 499 -13.16 15.33 -4.24
N ASN A 500 -13.77 14.29 -3.68
CA ASN A 500 -13.23 13.56 -2.53
C ASN A 500 -12.86 12.14 -2.97
N ALA A 501 -11.56 11.85 -3.04
CA ALA A 501 -11.05 10.55 -3.47
C ALA A 501 -11.39 9.40 -2.52
N ASN A 502 -11.59 9.67 -1.22
CA ASN A 502 -11.92 8.63 -0.24
C ASN A 502 -13.36 8.12 -0.41
N SER A 503 -14.30 9.03 -0.67
CA SER A 503 -15.70 8.69 -0.93
C SER A 503 -16.01 8.54 -2.42
N ARG A 504 -15.07 8.86 -3.31
CA ARG A 504 -15.23 8.94 -4.77
C ARG A 504 -16.40 9.82 -5.20
N THR A 505 -16.68 10.87 -4.43
CA THR A 505 -17.82 11.75 -4.68
C THR A 505 -17.38 13.07 -5.28
N VAL A 506 -18.01 13.47 -6.37
CA VAL A 506 -17.95 14.81 -6.95
C VAL A 506 -19.08 15.64 -6.38
N ARG A 507 -18.75 16.87 -5.96
CA ARG A 507 -19.69 17.85 -5.42
C ARG A 507 -19.68 19.10 -6.27
N LEU A 508 -20.85 19.49 -6.78
CA LEU A 508 -21.05 20.70 -7.56
C LEU A 508 -21.76 21.73 -6.69
N THR A 509 -21.11 22.85 -6.38
CA THR A 509 -21.64 23.88 -5.47
C THR A 509 -21.87 25.17 -6.24
N PRO A 510 -23.11 25.71 -6.28
CA PRO A 510 -23.41 26.94 -7.01
C PRO A 510 -22.77 28.14 -6.31
N GLN A 511 -22.22 29.08 -7.08
CA GLN A 511 -21.66 30.32 -6.53
C GLN A 511 -22.75 31.23 -5.93
N ALA A 512 -23.99 31.09 -6.40
CA ALA A 512 -25.16 31.76 -5.81
C ALA A 512 -25.58 31.18 -4.43
N GLY A 513 -24.94 30.11 -3.97
CA GLY A 513 -25.20 29.44 -2.69
C GLY A 513 -26.31 28.38 -2.73
N ILE A 514 -27.32 28.57 -3.58
CA ILE A 514 -28.38 27.59 -3.86
C ILE A 514 -28.60 27.45 -5.36
N TRP A 515 -28.95 26.25 -5.80
CA TRP A 515 -29.41 26.00 -7.18
C TRP A 515 -30.78 26.61 -7.40
N ARG A 516 -31.05 27.08 -8.61
CA ARG A 516 -32.34 27.68 -8.94
C ARG A 516 -33.41 26.59 -8.95
N THR A 517 -34.50 26.90 -8.29
CA THR A 517 -35.76 26.16 -8.44
C THR A 517 -36.42 26.58 -9.75
N ASP A 518 -37.20 25.68 -10.35
CA ASP A 518 -37.76 25.82 -11.71
C ASP A 518 -36.70 25.77 -12.80
N SER A 519 -35.80 24.78 -12.72
CA SER A 519 -34.75 24.57 -13.71
C SER A 519 -34.42 23.09 -13.86
N VAL A 520 -34.02 22.72 -15.09
CA VAL A 520 -33.52 21.39 -15.44
C VAL A 520 -32.01 21.46 -15.53
N TYR A 521 -31.33 20.62 -14.77
CA TYR A 521 -29.88 20.48 -14.79
C TYR A 521 -29.48 19.16 -15.43
N GLU A 522 -28.47 19.20 -16.29
CA GLU A 522 -27.84 18.02 -16.87
C GLU A 522 -26.35 18.04 -16.51
N ILE A 523 -25.87 16.96 -15.90
CA ILE A 523 -24.48 16.81 -15.47
C ILE A 523 -23.83 15.76 -16.37
N THR A 524 -22.77 16.16 -17.07
CA THR A 524 -22.02 15.27 -17.95
C THR A 524 -20.62 15.03 -17.40
N PHE A 525 -20.23 13.75 -17.33
CA PHE A 525 -18.86 13.35 -16.99
C PHE A 525 -18.16 12.89 -18.25
N ASN A 526 -17.03 13.53 -18.54
CA ASN A 526 -16.23 13.19 -19.70
C ASN A 526 -15.00 12.38 -19.28
N ASN A 527 -14.89 11.18 -19.82
CA ASN A 527 -13.76 10.26 -19.60
C ASN A 527 -12.97 10.00 -20.89
N LEU A 528 -13.15 10.85 -21.91
CA LEU A 528 -12.48 10.78 -23.21
C LEU A 528 -11.98 12.18 -23.60
N ASP A 529 -11.08 12.24 -24.59
CA ASP A 529 -10.75 13.52 -25.21
C ASP A 529 -11.99 14.09 -25.92
N ARG A 530 -12.29 15.38 -25.70
CA ARG A 530 -13.40 16.07 -26.35
C ARG A 530 -12.95 17.36 -27.03
N PHE A 531 -13.69 17.72 -28.08
CA PHE A 531 -13.68 19.07 -28.63
C PHE A 531 -14.99 19.75 -28.27
N GLU A 532 -14.90 21.01 -27.87
CA GLU A 532 -16.07 21.82 -27.55
C GLU A 532 -16.34 22.79 -28.71
N LEU A 533 -17.56 22.74 -29.25
CA LEU A 533 -18.02 23.65 -30.30
C LEU A 533 -19.11 24.55 -29.73
N SER A 534 -18.85 25.85 -29.68
CA SER A 534 -19.85 26.86 -29.36
C SER A 534 -20.53 27.37 -30.62
N THR A 535 -21.86 27.32 -30.68
CA THR A 535 -22.64 27.92 -31.76
C THR A 535 -23.08 29.33 -31.40
N SER A 536 -23.23 30.17 -32.42
CA SER A 536 -23.93 31.46 -32.27
C SER A 536 -25.43 31.28 -32.48
N ALA A 537 -26.23 32.24 -32.03
CA ALA A 537 -27.65 32.28 -32.38
C ALA A 537 -27.83 32.44 -33.90
N GLY A 538 -28.93 31.93 -34.45
CA GLY A 538 -29.17 31.96 -35.90
C GLY A 538 -29.16 33.36 -36.50
N SER A 539 -29.52 34.39 -35.72
CA SER A 539 -29.45 35.81 -36.13
C SER A 539 -28.03 36.31 -36.42
N ALA A 540 -27.00 35.61 -35.94
CA ALA A 540 -25.59 35.95 -36.14
C ALA A 540 -24.90 35.06 -37.19
N LEU A 541 -25.61 34.07 -37.74
CA LEU A 541 -25.09 33.15 -38.76
C LEU A 541 -25.51 33.60 -40.16
N SER A 542 -24.61 33.40 -41.12
CA SER A 542 -24.87 33.62 -42.55
C SER A 542 -24.97 32.30 -43.28
N ASP A 543 -25.79 32.27 -44.33
CA ASP A 543 -25.85 31.12 -45.24
C ASP A 543 -24.48 30.86 -45.87
N GLY A 544 -24.03 29.60 -45.86
CA GLY A 544 -22.70 29.21 -46.34
C GLY A 544 -21.56 29.34 -45.31
N ASP A 545 -21.84 29.80 -44.08
CA ASP A 545 -20.87 29.72 -42.99
C ASP A 545 -20.49 28.26 -42.74
N ARG A 546 -19.19 27.99 -42.52
CA ARG A 546 -18.68 26.61 -42.52
C ARG A 546 -17.62 26.35 -41.48
N PHE A 547 -17.54 25.09 -41.09
CA PHE A 547 -16.42 24.54 -40.33
C PHE A 547 -16.10 23.13 -40.83
N SER A 548 -14.98 22.57 -40.39
CA SER A 548 -14.58 21.21 -40.77
C SER A 548 -14.04 20.43 -39.58
N LEU A 549 -14.24 19.12 -39.64
CA LEU A 549 -13.66 18.14 -38.71
C LEU A 549 -12.73 17.23 -39.52
N ASP A 550 -11.51 17.03 -39.02
CA ASP A 550 -10.53 16.14 -39.64
C ASP A 550 -10.44 14.84 -38.85
N ASP A 551 -10.50 13.70 -39.55
CA ASP A 551 -10.24 12.38 -38.99
C ASP A 551 -9.16 11.63 -39.80
N ALA A 552 -8.92 10.36 -39.44
CA ALA A 552 -7.93 9.53 -40.14
C ALA A 552 -8.36 9.15 -41.58
N ALA A 553 -9.64 9.31 -41.94
CA ALA A 553 -10.20 9.07 -43.27
C ALA A 553 -10.25 10.35 -44.14
N GLY A 554 -10.25 11.54 -43.53
CA GLY A 554 -10.11 12.82 -44.22
C GLY A 554 -10.83 13.99 -43.53
N THR A 555 -10.99 15.08 -44.28
CA THR A 555 -11.71 16.29 -43.83
C THR A 555 -13.19 16.20 -44.17
N HIS A 556 -14.05 16.37 -43.17
CA HIS A 556 -15.49 16.47 -43.31
C HIS A 556 -15.96 17.91 -43.08
N VAL A 557 -16.65 18.48 -44.07
CA VAL A 557 -17.11 19.89 -44.05
C VAL A 557 -18.59 19.97 -43.67
N PHE A 558 -18.90 20.87 -42.75
CA PHE A 558 -20.25 21.20 -42.32
C PHE A 558 -20.55 22.66 -42.70
N GLU A 559 -21.78 22.89 -43.15
CA GLU A 559 -22.24 24.20 -43.61
C GLU A 559 -23.54 24.58 -42.93
N PHE A 560 -23.60 25.77 -42.33
CA PHE A 560 -24.83 26.36 -41.85
C PHE A 560 -25.66 26.84 -43.04
N ASP A 561 -26.86 26.28 -43.17
CA ASP A 561 -27.74 26.48 -44.33
C ASP A 561 -29.12 26.96 -43.89
N ASN A 562 -29.64 27.99 -44.56
CA ASN A 562 -30.96 28.55 -44.29
C ASN A 562 -31.95 28.40 -45.46
N ASN A 563 -31.55 27.79 -46.57
CA ASN A 563 -32.35 27.73 -47.78
C ASN A 563 -32.43 26.34 -48.42
N GLY A 564 -31.80 25.32 -47.84
CA GLY A 564 -31.82 23.94 -48.33
C GLY A 564 -30.85 23.68 -49.48
N THR A 565 -29.99 24.64 -49.83
CA THR A 565 -29.06 24.55 -50.96
C THR A 565 -27.63 24.64 -50.46
N ALA A 566 -26.85 23.59 -50.70
CA ALA A 566 -25.43 23.60 -50.35
C ALA A 566 -24.64 24.59 -51.22
N ASN A 567 -23.97 25.54 -50.59
CA ASN A 567 -23.02 26.45 -51.24
C ASN A 567 -21.65 25.75 -51.44
N THR A 568 -21.34 24.74 -50.62
CA THR A 568 -20.16 23.89 -50.72
C THR A 568 -20.53 22.48 -51.17
N ALA A 569 -19.97 22.05 -52.31
CA ALA A 569 -20.19 20.70 -52.82
C ALA A 569 -19.70 19.63 -51.82
N GLY A 570 -20.60 18.73 -51.43
CA GLY A 570 -20.29 17.63 -50.51
C GLY A 570 -20.31 17.99 -49.02
N ALA A 571 -20.68 19.22 -48.64
CA ALA A 571 -20.86 19.58 -47.24
C ALA A 571 -22.11 18.94 -46.63
N THR A 572 -22.02 18.59 -45.35
CA THR A 572 -23.19 18.20 -44.54
C THR A 572 -23.90 19.46 -44.06
N LEU A 573 -25.18 19.60 -44.40
CA LEU A 573 -25.96 20.77 -44.04
C LEU A 573 -26.35 20.76 -42.56
N VAL A 574 -26.23 21.92 -41.94
CA VAL A 574 -26.69 22.23 -40.59
C VAL A 574 -27.81 23.27 -40.74
N PRO A 575 -29.09 22.83 -40.77
CA PRO A 575 -30.20 23.75 -40.99
C PRO A 575 -30.32 24.74 -39.85
N PHE A 576 -30.51 26.03 -40.14
CA PHE A 576 -30.79 27.05 -39.14
C PHE A 576 -31.83 28.08 -39.61
N GLU A 577 -32.49 28.73 -38.67
CA GLU A 577 -33.32 29.93 -38.91
C GLU A 577 -32.78 31.11 -38.10
N SER A 578 -32.95 32.34 -38.62
CA SER A 578 -32.49 33.56 -37.92
C SER A 578 -33.16 33.78 -36.54
N SER A 579 -34.32 33.16 -36.31
CA SER A 579 -35.06 33.15 -35.05
C SER A 579 -34.49 32.19 -34.00
N MET A 580 -33.68 31.20 -34.40
CA MET A 580 -33.16 30.19 -33.50
C MET A 580 -32.18 30.77 -32.48
N SER A 581 -32.34 30.37 -31.23
CA SER A 581 -31.36 30.53 -30.18
C SER A 581 -30.08 29.75 -30.48
N ALA A 582 -28.98 30.10 -29.81
CA ALA A 582 -27.72 29.35 -29.94
C ALA A 582 -27.90 27.86 -29.58
N TYR A 583 -28.76 27.57 -28.59
CA TYR A 583 -29.08 26.21 -28.17
C TYR A 583 -29.78 25.41 -29.28
N GLU A 584 -30.77 26.00 -29.95
CA GLU A 584 -31.47 25.34 -31.07
C GLU A 584 -30.52 25.08 -32.24
N VAL A 585 -29.65 26.04 -32.57
CA VAL A 585 -28.59 25.84 -33.57
C VAL A 585 -27.63 24.72 -33.16
N ALA A 586 -27.21 24.67 -31.89
CA ALA A 586 -26.35 23.60 -31.38
C ALA A 586 -27.04 22.22 -31.46
N ALA A 587 -28.34 22.15 -31.19
CA ALA A 587 -29.11 20.90 -31.32
C ALA A 587 -29.17 20.40 -32.77
N HIS A 588 -29.32 21.31 -33.73
CA HIS A 588 -29.26 21.01 -35.17
C HIS A 588 -27.85 20.57 -35.61
N LEU A 589 -26.82 21.26 -35.12
CA LEU A 589 -25.42 20.92 -35.36
C LEU A 589 -25.07 19.53 -34.84
N ARG A 590 -25.44 19.21 -33.60
CA ARG A 590 -25.27 17.89 -33.00
C ARG A 590 -25.92 16.80 -33.85
N ALA A 591 -27.16 17.04 -34.31
CA ALA A 591 -27.86 16.08 -35.16
C ALA A 591 -27.09 15.83 -36.47
N ALA A 592 -26.65 16.90 -37.15
CA ALA A 592 -25.87 16.80 -38.37
C ALA A 592 -24.57 15.98 -38.17
N ILE A 593 -23.82 16.28 -37.10
CA ILE A 593 -22.58 15.56 -36.76
C ILE A 593 -22.84 14.07 -36.51
N ASN A 594 -23.85 13.74 -35.71
CA ASN A 594 -24.19 12.34 -35.39
C ASN A 594 -24.68 11.55 -36.61
N THR A 595 -25.27 12.23 -37.60
CA THR A 595 -25.67 11.60 -38.87
C THR A 595 -24.56 11.49 -39.90
N ALA A 596 -23.44 12.21 -39.73
CA ALA A 596 -22.36 12.27 -40.71
C ALA A 596 -21.49 10.99 -40.75
N GLY A 597 -21.68 10.04 -39.81
CA GLY A 597 -21.01 8.74 -39.84
C GLY A 597 -19.52 8.79 -39.47
N LEU A 598 -19.09 9.84 -38.76
CA LEU A 598 -17.68 10.10 -38.40
C LEU A 598 -17.12 9.18 -37.29
N GLY A 599 -17.89 8.19 -36.83
CA GLY A 599 -17.48 7.33 -35.71
C GLY A 599 -17.34 8.06 -34.37
N LEU A 600 -17.87 9.29 -34.26
CA LEU A 600 -17.91 10.09 -33.04
C LEU A 600 -19.35 10.40 -32.64
N VAL A 601 -19.56 10.66 -31.35
CA VAL A 601 -20.86 11.00 -30.76
C VAL A 601 -20.80 12.43 -30.22
N ALA A 602 -21.54 13.33 -30.87
CA ALA A 602 -21.79 14.67 -30.35
C ALA A 602 -22.93 14.63 -29.32
N SER A 603 -22.67 15.20 -28.15
CA SER A 603 -23.65 15.46 -27.08
C SER A 603 -23.84 16.98 -26.90
N MET A 604 -24.90 17.38 -26.19
CA MET A 604 -25.09 18.78 -25.76
C MET A 604 -24.38 19.07 -24.45
#